data_AF-A0A341J884-F1
#
_entry.id   AF-A0A341J884-F1
#
_cell.length_a   1.000
_cell.length_b   1.000
_cell.length_c   1.000
_cell.angle_alpha   90.00
_cell.angle_beta   90.00
_cell.angle_gamma   90.00
#
_symmetry.space_group_name_H-M   'P 1'
#
loop_
_entity.id
_entity.type
_entity.pdbx_description
1 polymer ?
#
loop_
_entity_poly.entity_id
_entity_poly.type
_entity_poly.pdbx_seq_one_letter_code
_entity_poly.pdbx_strand_id
1 'polypeptide(L)'
;MSSVPAATQITTLLRSQNIRHVRLYDADPAMLAALANTGIRVIVSVPNEQLLAIGNSNATAANWVARNVAAHFPSVNITAIAVGSEVLSAQPNAAPLLMPAMRYLQNALVAAALDRYIKISTPHSSSIILDSFP
;
A
#
# COMPACT_ATOMS: atom_id res chain seq x y z
N MET A 1 21.76 12.70 14.94
CA MET A 1 20.46 12.08 14.62
C MET A 1 19.84 12.90 13.50
N SER A 2 19.86 12.40 12.27
CA SER A 2 19.25 13.10 11.13
C SER A 2 17.73 12.97 11.21
N SER A 3 17.04 14.09 11.46
CA SER A 3 15.58 14.15 11.40
C SER A 3 15.11 13.82 9.99
N VAL A 4 14.05 13.01 9.89
CA VAL A 4 13.39 12.76 8.60
C VAL A 4 12.88 14.10 8.04
N PRO A 5 13.14 14.44 6.77
CA PRO A 5 12.64 15.68 6.17
C PRO A 5 11.11 15.73 6.17
N ALA A 6 10.54 16.94 6.11
CA ALA A 6 9.09 17.09 6.01
C ALA A 6 8.56 16.48 4.71
N ALA A 7 7.31 15.98 4.71
CA ALA A 7 6.69 15.34 3.55
C ALA A 7 6.77 16.20 2.28
N THR A 8 6.57 17.51 2.40
CA THR A 8 6.66 18.48 1.29
C THR A 8 8.08 18.64 0.74
N GLN A 9 9.11 18.52 1.58
CA GLN A 9 10.51 18.52 1.16
C GLN A 9 10.82 17.23 0.41
N ILE A 10 10.33 16.09 0.89
CA ILE A 10 10.46 14.79 0.22
C ILE A 10 9.80 14.86 -1.17
N THR A 11 8.56 15.33 -1.29
CA THR A 11 7.88 15.39 -2.60
C THR A 11 8.52 16.40 -3.56
N THR A 12 9.08 17.50 -3.05
CA THR A 12 9.88 18.43 -3.85
C THR A 12 11.14 17.75 -4.38
N LEU A 13 11.86 17.02 -3.52
CA LEU A 13 13.03 16.25 -3.92
C LEU A 13 12.67 15.20 -4.97
N LEU A 14 11.63 14.38 -4.74
CA LEU A 14 11.17 13.36 -5.68
C LEU A 14 10.93 13.94 -7.07
N ARG A 15 10.25 15.09 -7.16
CA ARG A 15 10.02 15.79 -8.44
C ARG A 15 11.31 16.31 -9.06
N SER A 16 12.20 16.91 -8.27
CA SER A 16 13.49 17.42 -8.76
C SER A 16 14.38 16.33 -9.35
N GLN A 17 14.28 15.11 -8.81
CA GLN A 17 15.03 13.94 -9.27
C GLN A 17 14.26 13.14 -10.35
N ASN A 18 13.14 13.67 -10.84
CA ASN A 18 12.28 13.02 -11.83
C ASN A 18 11.79 11.63 -11.41
N ILE A 19 11.64 11.38 -10.10
CA ILE A 19 11.07 10.13 -9.57
C ILE A 19 9.55 10.19 -9.74
N ARG A 20 9.01 9.22 -10.48
CA ARG A 20 7.58 9.18 -10.88
C ARG A 20 6.77 8.12 -10.16
N HIS A 21 7.41 7.26 -9.37
CA HIS A 21 6.76 6.16 -8.66
C HIS A 21 7.35 6.02 -7.28
N VAL A 22 6.48 5.86 -6.29
CA VAL A 22 6.87 5.61 -4.91
C VAL A 22 5.99 4.57 -4.28
N ARG A 23 6.55 3.85 -3.31
CA ARG A 23 5.80 3.01 -2.38
C ARG A 23 5.86 3.63 -0.99
N LEU A 24 4.71 3.81 -0.38
CA LEU A 24 4.58 4.12 1.04
C LEU A 24 4.39 2.79 1.78
N TYR A 25 5.16 2.58 2.86
CA TYR A 25 5.07 1.37 3.68
C TYR A 25 3.89 1.40 4.66
N ASP A 26 3.28 2.57 4.83
CA ASP A 26 2.02 2.80 5.53
C ASP A 26 1.17 3.81 4.74
N ALA A 27 0.02 4.18 5.31
CA ALA A 27 -0.87 5.20 4.76
C ALA A 27 -0.72 6.53 5.53
N ASP A 28 0.52 7.02 5.69
CA ASP A 28 0.76 8.29 6.38
C ASP A 28 -0.02 9.46 5.72
N PRO A 29 -0.92 10.14 6.45
CA PRO A 29 -1.76 11.19 5.88
C PRO A 29 -0.96 12.40 5.39
N ALA A 30 0.17 12.72 6.02
CA ALA A 30 0.99 13.87 5.63
C ALA A 30 1.70 13.63 4.29
N MET A 31 2.23 12.41 4.08
CA MET A 31 2.80 11.98 2.81
C MET A 31 1.74 11.91 1.70
N LEU A 32 0.57 11.34 1.98
CA LEU A 32 -0.53 11.30 1.00
C LEU A 32 -0.96 12.72 0.60
N ALA A 33 -1.12 13.63 1.57
CA ALA A 33 -1.44 15.03 1.29
C ALA A 33 -0.34 15.72 0.47
N ALA A 34 0.94 15.49 0.79
CA ALA A 34 2.06 16.09 0.05
C ALA A 34 2.21 15.55 -1.39
N LEU A 35 1.71 14.34 -1.66
CA LEU A 35 1.73 13.69 -2.98
C LEU A 35 0.53 14.09 -3.86
N ALA A 36 -0.47 14.77 -3.30
CA ALA A 36 -1.64 15.21 -4.04
C ALA A 36 -1.26 16.14 -5.21
N ASN A 37 -1.86 15.90 -6.38
CA ASN A 37 -1.67 16.64 -7.62
C ASN A 37 -0.21 16.72 -8.13
N THR A 38 0.68 15.86 -7.61
CA THR A 38 2.08 15.79 -8.07
C THR A 38 2.24 14.97 -9.36
N GLY A 39 1.27 14.11 -9.66
CA GLY A 39 1.32 13.13 -10.76
C GLY A 39 2.18 11.90 -10.47
N ILE A 40 2.87 11.84 -9.32
CA ILE A 40 3.65 10.68 -8.89
C ILE A 40 2.69 9.52 -8.61
N ARG A 41 2.98 8.35 -9.19
CA ARG A 41 2.23 7.11 -8.94
C ARG A 41 2.59 6.54 -7.58
N VAL A 42 1.57 6.23 -6.78
CA VAL A 42 1.75 5.77 -5.40
C VAL A 42 1.26 4.33 -5.26
N ILE A 43 2.07 3.51 -4.63
CA ILE A 43 1.65 2.23 -4.03
C ILE A 43 1.53 2.46 -2.52
N VAL A 44 0.35 2.22 -1.96
CA VAL A 44 0.13 2.32 -0.50
C VAL A 44 0.18 0.91 0.09
N SER A 45 0.92 0.70 1.17
CA SER A 45 1.01 -0.61 1.79
C SER A 45 0.06 -0.75 2.97
N VAL A 46 -0.51 -1.95 3.12
CA VAL A 46 -1.11 -2.40 4.38
C VAL A 46 0.04 -2.93 5.25
N PRO A 47 0.31 -2.35 6.43
CA PRO A 47 1.34 -2.86 7.33
C PRO A 47 1.03 -4.29 7.80
N ASN A 48 2.08 -5.08 8.07
CA ASN A 48 1.92 -6.49 8.45
C ASN A 48 1.09 -6.65 9.73
N GLU A 49 1.20 -5.70 10.66
CA GLU A 49 0.49 -5.65 11.93
C GLU A 49 -1.03 -5.49 11.76
N GLN A 50 -1.47 -4.93 10.63
CA GLN A 50 -2.89 -4.73 10.32
C GLN A 50 -3.53 -5.93 9.62
N LEU A 51 -2.73 -6.91 9.17
CA LEU A 51 -3.22 -8.07 8.42
C LEU A 51 -4.20 -8.93 9.22
N LEU A 52 -4.00 -9.06 10.54
CA LEU A 52 -4.93 -9.80 11.40
C LEU A 52 -6.32 -9.16 11.42
N ALA A 53 -6.38 -7.83 11.55
CA ALA A 53 -7.64 -7.12 11.63
C ALA A 53 -8.36 -7.07 10.27
N ILE A 54 -7.62 -6.83 9.19
CA ILE A 54 -8.15 -6.75 7.82
C ILE A 54 -8.53 -8.15 7.31
N GLY A 55 -7.70 -9.16 7.54
CA GLY A 55 -7.91 -10.53 7.07
C GLY A 55 -9.09 -11.25 7.75
N ASN A 56 -9.55 -10.78 8.91
CA ASN A 56 -10.69 -11.36 9.63
C ASN A 56 -11.99 -10.57 9.49
N SER A 57 -11.99 -9.39 8.88
CA SER A 57 -13.18 -8.53 8.83
C SER A 57 -13.27 -7.72 7.54
N ASN A 58 -14.29 -8.02 6.74
CA ASN A 58 -14.62 -7.26 5.55
C ASN A 58 -14.94 -5.79 5.87
N ALA A 59 -15.64 -5.53 6.98
CA ALA A 59 -15.94 -4.17 7.44
C ALA A 59 -14.64 -3.39 7.79
N THR A 60 -13.66 -4.05 8.40
CA THR A 60 -12.36 -3.44 8.70
C THR A 60 -11.60 -3.12 7.41
N ALA A 61 -11.59 -4.04 6.45
CA ALA A 61 -10.97 -3.81 5.14
C ALA A 61 -11.64 -2.65 4.37
N ALA A 62 -12.97 -2.58 4.39
CA ALA A 62 -13.73 -1.50 3.77
C ALA A 62 -13.41 -0.14 4.40
N ASN A 63 -13.36 -0.06 5.73
CA ASN A 63 -12.95 1.15 6.44
C ASN A 63 -11.52 1.56 6.13
N TRP A 64 -10.61 0.59 5.99
CA TRP A 64 -9.23 0.84 5.60
C TRP A 64 -9.14 1.47 4.20
N VAL A 65 -9.84 0.91 3.22
CA VAL A 65 -9.89 1.47 1.85
C VAL A 65 -10.52 2.85 1.83
N ALA A 66 -11.64 3.04 2.54
CA ALA A 66 -12.32 4.33 2.60
C ALA A 66 -11.40 5.44 3.12
N ARG A 67 -10.68 5.17 4.22
CA ARG A 67 -9.82 6.15 4.89
C ARG A 67 -8.51 6.41 4.16
N ASN A 68 -7.85 5.35 3.69
CA ASN A 68 -6.45 5.43 3.24
C ASN A 68 -6.32 5.55 1.72
N VAL A 69 -7.40 5.25 0.98
CA VAL A 69 -7.37 5.19 -0.49
C VAL A 69 -8.45 6.08 -1.08
N ALA A 70 -9.72 5.81 -0.81
CA ALA A 70 -10.84 6.53 -1.43
C ALA A 70 -10.85 8.02 -1.06
N ALA A 71 -10.55 8.36 0.20
CA ALA A 71 -10.47 9.76 0.66
C ALA A 71 -9.40 10.61 -0.05
N HIS A 72 -8.40 9.96 -0.67
CA HIS A 72 -7.28 10.64 -1.34
C HIS A 72 -7.34 10.51 -2.87
N PHE A 73 -8.25 9.71 -3.43
CA PHE A 73 -8.41 9.55 -4.86
C PHE A 73 -9.44 10.57 -5.40
N PRO A 74 -9.23 11.22 -6.57
CA PRO A 74 -8.13 11.05 -7.50
C PRO A 74 -6.96 12.04 -7.29
N SER A 75 -6.97 12.86 -6.25
CA SER A 75 -5.94 13.90 -6.06
C SER A 75 -4.55 13.27 -5.88
N VAL A 76 -4.45 12.16 -5.16
CA VAL A 76 -3.26 11.30 -5.13
C VAL A 76 -3.42 10.20 -6.18
N ASN A 77 -2.42 10.04 -7.04
CA ASN A 77 -2.42 9.03 -8.10
C ASN A 77 -2.05 7.65 -7.53
N ILE A 78 -2.93 7.09 -6.69
CA ILE A 78 -2.78 5.75 -6.12
C ILE A 78 -3.08 4.73 -7.22
N THR A 79 -2.15 3.80 -7.43
CA THR A 79 -2.22 2.81 -8.52
C THR A 79 -2.24 1.38 -8.03
N ALA A 80 -1.74 1.11 -6.82
CA ALA A 80 -1.87 -0.20 -6.21
C ALA A 80 -1.87 -0.14 -4.68
N ILE A 81 -2.42 -1.19 -4.07
CA ILE A 81 -2.29 -1.51 -2.65
C ILE A 81 -1.37 -2.73 -2.54
N ALA A 82 -0.29 -2.58 -1.76
CA ALA A 82 0.59 -3.68 -1.39
C ALA A 82 0.14 -4.27 -0.05
N VAL A 83 -0.38 -5.49 -0.04
CA VAL A 83 -0.88 -6.14 1.17
C VAL A 83 0.28 -6.81 1.90
N GLY A 84 0.76 -6.15 2.96
CA GLY A 84 1.95 -6.55 3.71
C GLY A 84 3.27 -6.23 3.01
N SER A 85 4.36 -6.65 3.66
CA SER A 85 5.70 -6.67 3.10
C SER A 85 6.36 -7.98 3.47
N GLU A 86 6.63 -8.81 2.46
CA GLU A 86 7.37 -10.07 2.59
C GLU A 86 6.79 -11.02 3.64
N VAL A 87 5.47 -11.04 3.78
CA VAL A 87 4.77 -11.71 4.90
C VAL A 87 5.17 -13.18 5.05
N LEU A 88 5.37 -13.89 3.95
CA LEU A 88 5.74 -15.31 3.97
C LEU A 88 7.10 -15.59 4.63
N SER A 89 8.04 -14.65 4.56
CA SER A 89 9.37 -14.77 5.17
C SER A 89 9.48 -13.98 6.47
N ALA A 90 8.91 -12.77 6.53
CA ALA A 90 9.02 -11.86 7.67
C ALA A 90 8.03 -12.18 8.79
N GLN A 91 6.84 -12.69 8.47
CA GLN A 91 5.81 -13.03 9.45
C GLN A 91 4.99 -14.25 9.01
N PRO A 92 5.60 -15.46 8.97
CA PRO A 92 4.96 -16.66 8.43
C PRO A 92 3.61 -17.00 9.10
N ASN A 93 3.47 -16.69 10.38
CA ASN A 93 2.23 -16.91 11.14
C ASN A 93 1.04 -16.10 10.61
N ALA A 94 1.28 -14.99 9.89
CA ALA A 94 0.25 -14.18 9.25
C ALA A 94 -0.04 -14.61 7.80
N ALA A 95 0.70 -15.56 7.23
CA ALA A 95 0.51 -16.01 5.84
C ALA A 95 -0.94 -16.46 5.52
N PRO A 96 -1.66 -17.19 6.40
CA PRO A 96 -3.05 -17.58 6.12
C PRO A 96 -4.01 -16.40 5.94
N LEU A 97 -3.65 -15.21 6.42
CA LEU A 97 -4.48 -14.00 6.37
C LEU A 97 -4.34 -13.23 5.05
N LEU A 98 -3.28 -13.49 4.25
CA LEU A 98 -3.01 -12.75 3.02
C LEU A 98 -4.16 -12.83 2.01
N MET A 99 -4.59 -14.05 1.68
CA MET A 99 -5.65 -14.26 0.69
C MET A 99 -7.00 -13.66 1.13
N PRO A 100 -7.48 -13.89 2.38
CA PRO A 100 -8.65 -13.17 2.90
C PRO A 100 -8.50 -11.66 2.85
N ALA A 101 -7.37 -11.10 3.31
CA ALA A 101 -7.14 -9.65 3.33
C ALA A 101 -7.19 -9.05 1.91
N MET A 102 -6.48 -9.65 0.96
CA MET A 102 -6.50 -9.21 -0.44
C MET A 102 -7.92 -9.25 -1.03
N ARG A 103 -8.69 -10.31 -0.75
CA ARG A 103 -10.08 -10.45 -1.21
C ARG A 103 -10.98 -9.38 -0.62
N TYR A 104 -10.90 -9.12 0.68
CA TYR A 104 -11.75 -8.11 1.31
C TYR A 104 -11.40 -6.69 0.85
N LEU A 105 -10.11 -6.38 0.70
CA LEU A 105 -9.68 -5.12 0.11
C LEU A 105 -10.13 -4.98 -1.34
N GLN A 106 -10.10 -6.06 -2.13
CA GLN A 106 -10.61 -6.05 -3.51
C GLN A 106 -12.10 -5.76 -3.56
N ASN A 107 -12.89 -6.42 -2.70
CA ASN A 107 -14.32 -6.17 -2.61
C ASN A 107 -14.63 -4.72 -2.22
N ALA A 108 -13.85 -4.15 -1.30
CA ALA A 108 -13.97 -2.74 -0.92
C ALA A 108 -13.63 -1.78 -2.07
N LEU A 109 -12.60 -2.07 -2.88
CA LEU A 109 -12.31 -1.30 -4.09
C LEU A 109 -13.44 -1.39 -5.12
N VAL A 110 -14.02 -2.57 -5.33
CA VAL A 110 -15.18 -2.76 -6.23
C VAL A 110 -16.38 -1.95 -5.73
N ALA A 111 -16.69 -2.01 -4.43
CA ALA A 111 -17.77 -1.25 -3.82
C ALA A 111 -17.58 0.27 -3.96
N ALA A 112 -16.32 0.74 -3.96
CA ALA A 112 -15.96 2.14 -4.20
C ALA A 112 -15.81 2.50 -5.69
N ALA A 113 -16.04 1.56 -6.62
CA ALA A 113 -15.80 1.71 -8.06
C ALA A 113 -14.35 2.10 -8.43
N LEU A 114 -13.37 1.67 -7.63
CA LEU A 114 -11.94 1.96 -7.77
C LEU A 114 -11.11 0.79 -8.33
N ASP A 115 -11.69 -0.40 -8.45
CA ASP A 115 -11.04 -1.66 -8.87
C ASP A 115 -10.41 -1.60 -10.28
N ARG A 116 -10.94 -0.74 -11.14
CA ARG A 116 -10.40 -0.51 -12.49
C ARG A 116 -9.09 0.27 -12.45
N TYR A 117 -8.92 1.16 -11.47
CA TYR A 117 -7.80 2.08 -11.34
C TYR A 117 -6.70 1.57 -10.41
N ILE A 118 -7.09 0.91 -9.31
CA ILE A 118 -6.17 0.49 -8.24
C ILE A 118 -6.11 -1.03 -8.19
N LYS A 119 -4.90 -1.58 -8.28
CA LYS A 119 -4.65 -3.03 -8.22
C LYS A 119 -4.20 -3.47 -6.84
N ILE A 120 -4.47 -4.72 -6.50
CA ILE A 120 -4.04 -5.32 -5.22
C ILE A 120 -3.00 -6.39 -5.51
N SER A 121 -1.91 -6.37 -4.76
CA SER A 121 -0.88 -7.41 -4.80
C SER A 121 -0.22 -7.55 -3.42
N THR A 122 0.64 -8.54 -3.25
CA THR A 122 1.47 -8.70 -2.05
C THR A 122 2.94 -8.82 -2.47
N PRO A 123 3.85 -8.01 -1.90
CA PRO A 123 5.28 -8.12 -2.18
C PRO A 123 5.88 -9.34 -1.47
N HIS A 124 6.69 -10.10 -2.20
CA HIS A 124 7.40 -11.26 -1.69
C HIS A 124 8.92 -11.05 -1.74
N SER A 125 9.61 -11.56 -0.71
CA SER A 125 11.07 -11.69 -0.72
C SER A 125 11.48 -12.77 -1.71
N SER A 126 12.65 -12.64 -2.35
CA SER A 126 13.21 -13.73 -3.18
C SER A 126 13.52 -14.99 -2.37
N SER A 127 13.63 -14.89 -1.04
CA SER A 127 13.84 -16.04 -0.14
C SER A 127 12.75 -17.11 -0.18
N ILE A 128 11.58 -16.82 -0.77
CA ILE A 128 10.52 -17.83 -0.95
C ILE A 128 10.80 -18.77 -2.14
N ILE A 129 11.80 -18.47 -2.96
CA ILE A 129 12.21 -19.29 -4.09
C ILE A 129 13.11 -20.41 -3.54
N LEU A 130 12.62 -21.65 -3.58
CA LEU A 130 13.34 -22.81 -3.03
C LEU A 130 14.57 -23.19 -3.85
N ASP A 131 14.44 -23.17 -5.18
CA ASP A 131 15.51 -23.49 -6.12
C ASP A 131 15.79 -22.26 -7.00
N SER A 132 16.57 -21.30 -6.49
CA SER A 132 16.98 -20.14 -7.27
C SER A 132 18.11 -20.53 -8.23
N PHE A 133 17.86 -20.44 -9.54
CA PHE A 133 18.87 -20.58 -10.59
C PHE A 133 19.51 -19.21 -10.90
N PRO A 134 20.81 -19.13 -11.22
CA PRO A 134 21.75 -20.24 -11.47
C PRO A 134 22.35 -20.88 -10.22
#